data_AF-A0A1U7HR54-F1
#
_entry.id   AF-A0A1U7HR54-F1
#
_cell.length_a   1.000
_cell.length_b   1.000
_cell.length_c   1.000
_cell.angle_alpha   90.00
_cell.angle_beta   90.00
_cell.angle_gamma   90.00
#
_symmetry.space_group_name_H-M   'P 1'
#
loop_
_entity.id
_entity.type
_entity.pdbx_description
1 polymer ?
#
loop_
_entity_poly.entity_id
_entity_poly.type
_entity_poly.pdbx_seq_one_letter_code
_entity_poly.pdbx_strand_id
1 'polypeptide(L)'
;MLNSGLTQYLLERNRSNVSSKELFSFDKLYHPETYGLETLGIKNPGWVYRNIPVAQLIQHALARGEGRLASNGAFVVETGKYTGRSPQDRYIVDEPSTRDEIHWNNLNVPLYEETFDRLYRRVLAYVQGRDLYIFDDFVGADPRYRFGVRVVNEFAFQNLFVHQLFLRPTTDELAEHQADFTVIAVPGFQGDPEEDGIRSEGFVISGYTSKLAGTERGITTPQVTFSACFGQCFFSPRNRTGSTQ
;
A
#
# COMPACT_ATOMS: atom_id res chain seq x y z
N MET A 1 31.10 19.29 5.85
CA MET A 1 32.16 18.61 5.08
C MET A 1 31.96 17.09 5.08
N LEU A 2 30.77 16.60 4.72
CA LEU A 2 30.46 15.17 4.53
C LEU A 2 29.28 15.09 3.55
N ASN A 3 29.54 15.28 2.26
CA ASN A 3 28.61 14.87 1.20
C ASN A 3 29.27 14.70 -0.17
N SER A 4 30.60 14.61 -0.24
CA SER A 4 31.32 14.47 -1.51
C SER A 4 31.32 13.03 -2.05
N GLY A 5 31.17 12.02 -1.18
CA GLY A 5 31.24 10.61 -1.56
C GLY A 5 30.02 10.08 -2.30
N LEU A 6 28.81 10.44 -1.86
CA LEU A 6 27.56 10.06 -2.54
C LEU A 6 27.41 10.76 -3.89
N THR A 7 27.81 12.03 -3.98
CA THR A 7 27.80 12.77 -5.24
C THR A 7 28.80 12.21 -6.24
N GLN A 8 30.02 11.82 -5.81
CA GLN A 8 30.98 11.15 -6.70
C GLN A 8 30.50 9.77 -7.14
N TYR A 9 29.91 8.97 -6.24
CA TYR A 9 29.40 7.64 -6.58
C TYR A 9 28.29 7.68 -7.65
N LEU A 10 27.44 8.70 -7.62
CA LEU A 10 26.39 8.92 -8.62
C LEU A 10 26.94 9.52 -9.93
N LEU A 11 28.03 10.28 -9.87
CA LEU A 11 28.71 10.84 -11.05
C LEU A 11 29.50 9.79 -11.84
N GLU A 12 30.15 8.83 -11.16
CA GLU A 12 31.00 7.82 -11.80
C GLU A 12 30.21 6.74 -12.56
N ARG A 13 28.95 6.49 -12.18
CA ARG A 13 28.09 5.50 -12.84
C ARG A 13 27.50 5.96 -14.19
N ASN A 14 27.65 7.23 -14.54
CA ASN A 14 26.97 7.88 -15.68
C ASN A 14 27.81 8.01 -16.96
N ARG A 15 28.80 7.13 -17.19
CA ARG A 15 29.60 7.11 -18.44
C ARG A 15 29.01 6.25 -19.56
N SER A 16 27.69 6.07 -19.61
CA SER A 16 27.03 5.30 -20.67
C SER A 16 25.76 5.99 -21.16
N ASN A 17 25.93 6.78 -22.23
CA ASN A 17 24.97 7.13 -23.29
C ASN A 17 23.50 7.36 -22.93
N VAL A 18 23.21 8.25 -21.98
CA VAL A 18 21.87 8.87 -21.86
C VAL A 18 22.03 10.39 -21.94
N SER A 19 21.25 11.02 -22.80
CA SER A 19 21.26 12.47 -23.06
C SER A 19 21.01 13.25 -21.76
N SER A 20 21.95 14.13 -21.42
CA SER A 20 21.99 14.93 -20.19
C SER A 20 20.77 15.85 -19.95
N LYS A 21 19.84 15.95 -20.90
CA LYS A 21 18.62 16.76 -20.80
C LYS A 21 17.46 16.06 -20.08
N GLU A 22 17.40 14.73 -20.06
CA GLU A 22 16.33 14.01 -19.36
C GLU A 22 16.63 13.76 -17.89
N LEU A 23 17.92 13.82 -17.50
CA LEU A 23 18.38 13.36 -16.19
C LEU A 23 18.18 14.35 -15.04
N PHE A 24 17.91 15.64 -15.31
CA PHE A 24 17.68 16.64 -14.26
C PHE A 24 16.72 17.75 -14.72
N SER A 25 15.42 17.44 -14.83
CA SER A 25 14.43 18.50 -14.73
C SER A 25 14.38 18.97 -13.28
N PHE A 26 14.75 20.23 -13.03
CA PHE A 26 14.64 20.85 -11.70
C PHE A 26 13.21 20.76 -11.15
N ASP A 27 12.18 20.69 -12.02
CA ASP A 27 10.78 20.54 -11.60
C ASP A 27 10.54 19.19 -10.89
N LYS A 28 11.22 18.11 -11.30
CA LYS A 28 11.10 16.79 -10.65
C LYS A 28 11.75 16.71 -9.26
N LEU A 29 12.65 17.65 -8.93
CA LEU A 29 13.27 17.74 -7.61
C LEU A 29 12.36 18.41 -6.58
N TYR A 30 11.40 19.24 -7.02
CA TYR A 30 10.47 19.98 -6.15
C TYR A 30 9.02 19.50 -6.24
N HIS A 31 8.65 18.79 -7.32
CA HIS A 31 7.37 18.11 -7.48
C HIS A 31 7.61 16.62 -7.78
N PRO A 32 7.76 15.77 -6.75
CA PRO A 32 7.89 14.33 -6.96
C PRO A 32 6.65 13.80 -7.67
N GLU A 33 6.85 12.85 -8.61
CA GLU A 33 5.75 12.18 -9.30
C GLU A 33 4.82 11.50 -8.28
N THR A 34 3.54 11.83 -8.32
CA THR A 34 2.52 11.27 -7.41
C THR A 34 1.84 10.03 -7.98
N TYR A 35 2.12 9.66 -9.22
CA TYR A 35 1.60 8.45 -9.88
C TYR A 35 0.08 8.27 -9.81
N GLY A 36 -0.70 9.34 -9.82
CA GLY A 36 -2.16 9.24 -9.78
C GLY A 36 -2.75 9.17 -8.36
N LEU A 37 -1.94 9.30 -7.29
CA LEU A 37 -2.42 9.27 -5.91
C LEU A 37 -3.47 10.37 -5.61
N GLU A 38 -3.48 11.45 -6.37
CA GLU A 38 -4.50 12.50 -6.31
C GLU A 38 -5.91 11.98 -6.62
N THR A 39 -6.04 10.93 -7.43
CA THR A 39 -7.33 10.26 -7.69
C THR A 39 -7.85 9.55 -6.45
N LEU A 40 -6.93 9.13 -5.57
CA LEU A 40 -7.21 8.60 -4.23
C LEU A 40 -7.43 9.70 -3.19
N GLY A 41 -7.44 10.98 -3.58
CA GLY A 41 -7.57 12.10 -2.64
C GLY A 41 -6.28 12.43 -1.86
N ILE A 42 -5.17 11.74 -2.12
CA ILE A 42 -3.86 12.02 -1.51
C ILE A 42 -3.20 13.16 -2.32
N LYS A 43 -3.24 14.38 -1.77
CA LYS A 43 -2.84 15.59 -2.50
C LYS A 43 -1.43 16.10 -2.22
N ASN A 44 -0.92 15.92 -1.00
CA ASN A 44 0.40 16.39 -0.61
C ASN A 44 1.19 15.28 0.10
N PRO A 45 1.55 14.17 -0.58
CA PRO A 45 2.49 13.21 -0.03
C PRO A 45 3.90 13.82 0.06
N GLY A 46 4.79 13.19 0.83
CA GLY A 46 6.23 13.41 0.76
C GLY A 46 6.82 12.79 -0.52
N TRP A 47 7.89 12.02 -0.39
CA TRP A 47 8.41 11.25 -1.53
C TRP A 47 7.53 10.06 -1.84
N VAL A 48 7.23 9.84 -3.12
CA VAL A 48 6.48 8.66 -3.58
C VAL A 48 7.41 7.74 -4.35
N TYR A 49 7.56 6.51 -3.87
CA TYR A 49 8.44 5.50 -4.45
C TYR A 49 7.63 4.39 -5.12
N ARG A 50 7.56 4.40 -6.45
CA ARG A 50 6.80 3.40 -7.23
C ARG A 50 7.71 2.26 -7.72
N ASN A 51 7.36 1.02 -7.36
CA ASN A 51 8.00 -0.23 -7.82
C ASN A 51 9.55 -0.20 -7.78
N ILE A 52 10.13 0.43 -6.75
CA ILE A 52 11.59 0.53 -6.64
C ILE A 52 12.22 -0.85 -6.39
N PRO A 53 13.48 -1.10 -6.82
CA PRO A 53 14.10 -2.41 -6.68
C PRO A 53 14.17 -2.90 -5.23
N VAL A 54 14.07 -4.22 -5.03
CA VAL A 54 14.18 -4.89 -3.71
C VAL A 54 15.41 -4.42 -2.91
N ALA A 55 16.55 -4.25 -3.57
CA ALA A 55 17.76 -3.76 -2.91
C ALA A 55 17.58 -2.35 -2.31
N GLN A 56 16.87 -1.45 -3.02
CA GLN A 56 16.56 -0.11 -2.51
C GLN A 56 15.51 -0.16 -1.40
N LEU A 57 14.50 -1.04 -1.49
CA LEU A 57 13.54 -1.24 -0.40
C LEU A 57 14.24 -1.68 0.89
N ILE A 58 15.18 -2.63 0.81
CA ILE A 58 15.98 -3.05 1.96
C ILE A 58 16.81 -1.88 2.51
N GLN A 59 17.43 -1.07 1.63
CA GLN A 59 18.19 0.11 2.05
C GLN A 59 17.31 1.15 2.76
N HIS A 60 16.13 1.44 2.22
CA HIS A 60 15.19 2.37 2.84
C HIS A 60 14.72 1.82 4.20
N ALA A 61 14.35 0.54 4.26
CA ALA A 61 13.90 -0.10 5.49
C ALA A 61 14.98 -0.08 6.59
N LEU A 62 16.24 -0.34 6.23
CA LEU A 62 17.38 -0.22 7.15
C LEU A 62 17.63 1.22 7.59
N ALA A 63 17.63 2.17 6.65
CA ALA A 63 17.86 3.60 6.95
C ALA A 63 16.77 4.19 7.84
N ARG A 64 15.53 3.69 7.73
CA ARG A 64 14.36 4.11 8.51
C ARG A 64 14.19 3.32 9.81
N GLY A 65 15.09 2.38 10.11
CA GLY A 65 15.01 1.57 11.33
C GLY A 65 13.80 0.63 11.37
N GLU A 66 13.24 0.25 10.21
CA GLU A 66 12.06 -0.61 10.09
C GLU A 66 12.38 -2.10 10.33
N GLY A 67 13.66 -2.46 10.38
CA GLY A 67 14.10 -3.84 10.57
C GLY A 67 15.62 -3.97 10.56
N ARG A 68 16.10 -5.22 10.49
CA ARG A 68 17.54 -5.54 10.51
C ARG A 68 17.85 -6.73 9.61
N LEU A 69 19.11 -6.86 9.20
CA LEU A 69 19.58 -8.08 8.54
C LEU A 69 19.94 -9.15 9.57
N ALA A 70 19.52 -10.38 9.31
CA ALA A 70 20.03 -11.56 9.97
C ALA A 70 21.42 -11.94 9.43
N SER A 71 22.14 -12.82 10.12
CA SER A 71 23.48 -13.28 9.72
C SER A 71 23.53 -13.95 8.34
N ASN A 72 22.40 -14.48 7.86
CA ASN A 72 22.24 -15.08 6.53
C ASN A 72 21.77 -14.09 5.45
N GLY A 73 21.64 -12.80 5.77
CA GLY A 73 21.18 -11.77 4.84
C GLY A 73 19.65 -11.63 4.71
N ALA A 74 18.85 -12.42 5.44
CA ALA A 74 17.41 -12.23 5.47
C ALA A 74 17.05 -10.92 6.19
N PHE A 75 16.09 -10.17 5.63
CA PHE A 75 15.56 -8.97 6.28
C PHE A 75 14.50 -9.37 7.33
N VAL A 76 14.71 -8.94 8.56
CA VAL A 76 13.89 -9.28 9.74
C VAL A 76 13.18 -8.03 10.23
N VAL A 77 11.88 -8.15 10.46
CA VAL A 77 10.99 -7.08 10.95
C VAL A 77 10.24 -7.58 12.18
N GLU A 78 9.96 -6.68 13.10
CA GLU A 78 9.07 -6.92 14.25
C GLU A 78 7.79 -6.10 14.06
N THR A 79 6.64 -6.77 14.06
CA THR A 79 5.32 -6.12 13.83
C THR A 79 4.65 -5.62 15.11
N GLY A 80 5.40 -5.62 16.23
CA GLY A 80 4.94 -5.11 17.52
C GLY A 80 3.76 -5.91 18.09
N LYS A 81 2.72 -5.17 18.52
CA LYS A 81 1.54 -5.72 19.24
C LYS A 81 0.77 -6.75 18.42
N TYR A 82 0.70 -6.57 17.10
CA TYR A 82 -0.08 -7.42 16.20
C TYR A 82 0.84 -8.40 15.48
N THR A 83 0.97 -9.61 16.03
CA THR A 83 1.81 -10.69 15.49
C THR A 83 1.03 -11.67 14.60
N GLY A 84 -0.27 -11.44 14.43
CA GLY A 84 -1.19 -12.30 13.72
C GLY A 84 -2.34 -11.54 13.07
N ARG A 85 -3.29 -12.29 12.51
CA ARG A 85 -4.53 -11.70 12.00
C ARG A 85 -5.39 -11.23 13.16
N SER A 86 -6.17 -10.17 12.92
CA SER A 86 -7.23 -9.71 13.83
C SER A 86 -8.59 -9.85 13.14
N PRO A 87 -9.18 -11.06 13.10
CA PRO A 87 -10.41 -11.31 12.34
C PRO A 87 -11.59 -10.46 12.80
N GLN A 88 -11.60 -10.06 14.08
CA GLN A 88 -12.65 -9.25 14.69
C GLN A 88 -12.52 -7.75 14.37
N ASP A 89 -11.41 -7.32 13.77
CA ASP A 89 -11.18 -5.94 13.34
C ASP A 89 -11.40 -5.78 11.82
N ARG A 90 -11.98 -6.79 11.18
CA ARG A 90 -12.32 -6.75 9.76
C ARG A 90 -13.76 -6.29 9.58
N TYR A 91 -13.93 -5.31 8.71
CA TYR A 91 -15.23 -4.78 8.33
C TYR A 91 -15.41 -4.75 6.82
N ILE A 92 -16.66 -4.84 6.40
CA ILE A 92 -17.08 -4.67 5.01
C ILE A 92 -18.01 -3.46 4.94
N VAL A 93 -17.76 -2.52 4.03
CA VAL A 93 -18.65 -1.36 3.85
C VAL A 93 -20.02 -1.87 3.39
N ASP A 94 -21.06 -1.46 4.11
CA ASP A 94 -22.44 -1.88 3.88
C ASP A 94 -23.08 -1.02 2.78
N GLU A 95 -22.77 -1.36 1.54
CA GLU A 95 -23.22 -0.63 0.36
C GLU A 95 -24.51 -1.25 -0.20
N PRO A 96 -25.56 -0.47 -0.54
CA PRO A 96 -26.80 -1.00 -1.11
C PRO A 96 -26.60 -1.87 -2.37
N SER A 97 -25.55 -1.59 -3.14
CA SER A 97 -25.19 -2.30 -4.37
C SER A 97 -24.72 -3.74 -4.14
N THR A 98 -24.17 -4.06 -2.97
CA THR A 98 -23.58 -5.37 -2.66
C THR A 98 -24.14 -6.01 -1.39
N ARG A 99 -24.99 -5.31 -0.66
CA ARG A 99 -25.60 -5.76 0.60
C ARG A 99 -26.20 -7.16 0.53
N ASP A 100 -26.95 -7.44 -0.52
CA ASP A 100 -27.65 -8.72 -0.69
C ASP A 100 -26.73 -9.85 -1.19
N GLU A 101 -25.53 -9.51 -1.68
CA GLU A 101 -24.52 -10.47 -2.15
C GLU A 101 -23.59 -10.92 -1.01
N ILE A 102 -23.51 -10.15 0.07
CA ILE A 102 -22.60 -10.41 1.18
C ILE A 102 -23.25 -11.34 2.21
N HIS A 103 -22.57 -12.43 2.55
CA HIS A 103 -22.96 -13.30 3.65
C HIS A 103 -22.56 -12.68 5.00
N TRP A 104 -23.42 -11.84 5.56
CA TRP A 104 -23.24 -11.18 6.85
C TRP A 104 -23.21 -12.17 8.01
N ASN A 105 -22.19 -12.05 8.89
CA ASN A 105 -22.01 -12.90 10.07
C ASN A 105 -21.00 -12.25 11.04
N ASN A 106 -20.51 -13.00 12.03
CA ASN A 106 -19.52 -12.53 13.00
C ASN A 106 -18.09 -12.28 12.42
N LEU A 107 -17.84 -12.67 11.16
CA LEU A 107 -16.58 -12.43 10.44
C LEU A 107 -16.72 -11.35 9.36
N ASN A 108 -17.89 -11.27 8.73
CA ASN A 108 -18.26 -10.24 7.76
C ASN A 108 -19.14 -9.22 8.48
N VAL A 109 -18.48 -8.30 9.19
CA VAL A 109 -19.14 -7.28 10.01
C VAL A 109 -19.40 -6.03 9.16
N PRO A 110 -20.63 -5.49 9.12
CA PRO A 110 -20.92 -4.29 8.33
C PRO A 110 -20.27 -3.04 8.96
N LEU A 111 -19.88 -2.11 8.10
CA LEU A 111 -19.50 -0.75 8.45
C LEU A 111 -20.30 0.23 7.60
N TYR A 112 -20.93 1.21 8.22
CA TYR A 112 -21.68 2.24 7.49
C TYR A 112 -20.75 3.08 6.59
N GLU A 113 -21.27 3.46 5.41
CA GLU A 113 -20.55 4.27 4.43
C GLU A 113 -20.04 5.58 5.03
N GLU A 114 -20.83 6.25 5.87
CA GLU A 114 -20.44 7.51 6.52
C GLU A 114 -19.26 7.34 7.48
N THR A 115 -19.18 6.18 8.13
CA THR A 115 -18.07 5.83 9.03
C THR A 115 -16.81 5.54 8.22
N PHE A 116 -16.94 4.78 7.13
CA PHE A 116 -15.82 4.56 6.19
C PHE A 116 -15.28 5.89 5.67
N ASP A 117 -16.15 6.78 5.20
CA ASP A 117 -15.81 8.10 4.70
C ASP A 117 -15.05 8.95 5.72
N ARG A 118 -15.49 8.94 6.98
CA ARG A 118 -14.83 9.66 8.08
C ARG A 118 -13.43 9.10 8.33
N LEU A 119 -13.30 7.79 8.47
CA LEU A 119 -12.02 7.10 8.66
C LEU A 119 -11.08 7.36 7.48
N TYR A 120 -11.60 7.30 6.26
CA TYR A 120 -10.82 7.53 5.06
C TYR A 120 -10.27 8.95 4.99
N ARG A 121 -11.08 9.98 5.30
CA ARG A 121 -10.60 11.37 5.40
C ARG A 121 -9.49 11.52 6.44
N ARG A 122 -9.58 10.81 7.58
CA ARG A 122 -8.51 10.80 8.59
C ARG A 122 -7.24 10.12 8.09
N VAL A 123 -7.36 9.01 7.34
CA VAL A 123 -6.23 8.37 6.65
C VAL A 123 -5.59 9.31 5.65
N LEU A 124 -6.38 10.01 4.84
CA LEU A 124 -5.88 11.02 3.90
C LEU A 124 -5.13 12.15 4.61
N ALA A 125 -5.65 12.63 5.74
CA ALA A 125 -4.98 13.62 6.57
C ALA A 125 -3.66 13.08 7.15
N TYR A 126 -3.66 11.83 7.63
CA TYR A 126 -2.51 11.16 8.21
C TYR A 126 -1.33 11.06 7.22
N VAL A 127 -1.60 10.74 5.95
CA VAL A 127 -0.54 10.56 4.94
C VAL A 127 0.02 11.86 4.37
N GLN A 128 -0.54 13.03 4.71
CA GLN A 128 -0.01 14.30 4.23
C GLN A 128 1.43 14.51 4.74
N GLY A 129 2.34 14.88 3.85
CA GLY A 129 3.75 15.10 4.10
C GLY A 129 4.58 13.84 4.38
N ARG A 130 3.98 12.64 4.32
CA ARG A 130 4.68 11.37 4.55
C ARG A 130 5.17 10.76 3.25
N ASP A 131 6.33 10.14 3.30
CA ASP A 131 6.78 9.30 2.19
C ASP A 131 5.86 8.08 2.04
N LEU A 132 5.55 7.73 0.81
CA LEU A 132 4.71 6.59 0.46
C LEU A 132 5.42 5.70 -0.56
N TYR A 133 5.12 4.42 -0.49
CA TYR A 133 5.57 3.41 -1.43
C TYR A 133 4.38 2.90 -2.21
N ILE A 134 4.54 2.78 -3.54
CA ILE A 134 3.55 2.21 -4.45
C ILE A 134 4.12 0.92 -5.00
N PHE A 135 3.33 -0.14 -4.95
CA PHE A 135 3.58 -1.38 -5.68
C PHE A 135 2.40 -1.69 -6.59
N ASP A 136 2.62 -1.53 -7.89
CA ASP A 136 1.67 -1.90 -8.94
C ASP A 136 2.03 -3.27 -9.50
N ASP A 137 1.05 -4.18 -9.51
CA ASP A 137 1.21 -5.55 -10.00
C ASP A 137 -0.14 -6.13 -10.48
N PHE A 138 -0.18 -7.41 -10.82
CA PHE A 138 -1.34 -8.18 -11.20
C PHE A 138 -1.57 -9.36 -10.25
N VAL A 139 -2.84 -9.65 -9.98
CA VAL A 139 -3.28 -10.85 -9.28
C VAL A 139 -3.93 -11.78 -10.29
N GLY A 140 -3.49 -13.05 -10.31
CA GLY A 140 -3.92 -14.06 -11.28
C GLY A 140 -2.90 -14.24 -12.40
N ALA A 141 -2.51 -15.48 -12.66
CA ALA A 141 -1.43 -15.79 -13.61
C ALA A 141 -1.87 -15.78 -15.08
N ASP A 142 -3.16 -16.01 -15.37
CA ASP A 142 -3.70 -15.98 -16.73
C ASP A 142 -4.03 -14.53 -17.12
N PRO A 143 -3.41 -13.95 -18.17
CA PRO A 143 -3.67 -12.59 -18.60
C PRO A 143 -5.14 -12.27 -18.91
N ARG A 144 -5.96 -13.29 -19.21
CA ARG A 144 -7.40 -13.12 -19.49
C ARG A 144 -8.24 -12.85 -18.24
N TYR A 145 -7.73 -13.23 -17.07
CA TYR A 145 -8.46 -13.17 -15.80
C TYR A 145 -7.67 -12.45 -14.70
N ARG A 146 -6.52 -11.86 -15.04
CA ARG A 146 -5.72 -11.12 -14.07
C ARG A 146 -6.33 -9.74 -13.83
N PHE A 147 -6.15 -9.24 -12.61
CA PHE A 147 -6.59 -7.91 -12.19
C PHE A 147 -5.39 -7.09 -11.76
N GLY A 148 -5.35 -5.82 -12.14
CA GLY A 148 -4.34 -4.88 -11.66
C GLY A 148 -4.57 -4.53 -10.20
N VAL A 149 -3.57 -4.75 -9.36
CA VAL A 149 -3.54 -4.32 -7.96
C VAL A 149 -2.53 -3.19 -7.79
N ARG A 150 -2.94 -2.17 -7.03
CA ARG A 150 -2.07 -1.12 -6.52
C ARG A 150 -2.01 -1.21 -5.01
N VAL A 151 -0.83 -1.30 -4.43
CA VAL A 151 -0.61 -1.21 -2.99
C VAL A 151 0.08 0.11 -2.70
N VAL A 152 -0.54 0.95 -1.89
CA VAL A 152 0.03 2.20 -1.36
C VAL A 152 0.30 2.00 0.12
N ASN A 153 1.53 2.17 0.57
CA ASN A 153 1.90 1.91 1.96
C ASN A 153 2.98 2.86 2.49
N GLU A 154 3.08 3.02 3.82
CA GLU A 154 4.01 4.00 4.42
C GLU A 154 5.43 3.45 4.72
N PHE A 155 5.58 2.12 4.80
CA PHE A 155 6.85 1.46 5.17
C PHE A 155 7.52 0.71 4.02
N ALA A 156 8.83 0.86 3.85
CA ALA A 156 9.59 0.15 2.82
C ALA A 156 9.48 -1.37 2.96
N PHE A 157 9.49 -1.90 4.20
CA PHE A 157 9.38 -3.35 4.42
C PHE A 157 8.03 -3.94 3.99
N GLN A 158 6.94 -3.16 4.10
CA GLN A 158 5.61 -3.62 3.65
C GLN A 158 5.58 -3.71 2.13
N ASN A 159 6.22 -2.78 1.44
CA ASN A 159 6.37 -2.82 0.00
C ASN A 159 7.26 -4.02 -0.42
N LEU A 160 8.36 -4.27 0.30
CA LEU A 160 9.20 -5.46 0.10
C LEU A 160 8.42 -6.77 0.28
N PHE A 161 7.50 -6.81 1.24
CA PHE A 161 6.66 -7.97 1.47
C PHE A 161 5.74 -8.27 0.29
N VAL A 162 5.03 -7.26 -0.24
CA VAL A 162 4.13 -7.46 -1.40
C VAL A 162 4.90 -7.81 -2.68
N HIS A 163 6.14 -7.32 -2.84
CA HIS A 163 7.06 -7.75 -3.90
C HIS A 163 7.32 -9.27 -3.94
N GLN A 164 7.16 -9.99 -2.82
CA GLN A 164 7.37 -11.44 -2.74
C GLN A 164 6.09 -12.25 -2.96
N LEU A 165 4.92 -11.62 -2.93
CA LEU A 165 3.64 -12.31 -3.02
C LEU A 165 3.06 -12.35 -4.43
N PHE A 166 3.34 -11.32 -5.25
CA PHE A 166 2.68 -11.11 -6.55
C PHE A 166 3.62 -11.28 -7.75
N LEU A 167 3.04 -11.24 -8.95
CA LEU A 167 3.69 -11.57 -10.22
C LEU A 167 4.34 -10.35 -10.87
N ARG A 168 5.59 -10.04 -10.48
CA ARG A 168 6.33 -8.87 -11.01
C ARG A 168 6.07 -8.57 -12.51
N PRO A 169 5.45 -7.43 -12.83
CA PRO A 169 5.17 -7.06 -14.20
C PRO A 169 6.46 -6.76 -14.94
N THR A 170 6.45 -6.97 -16.25
CA THR A 170 7.47 -6.42 -17.14
C THR A 170 7.40 -4.89 -17.14
N THR A 171 8.46 -4.24 -17.63
CA THR A 171 8.50 -2.77 -17.75
C THR A 171 7.34 -2.22 -18.58
N ASP A 172 6.99 -2.90 -19.67
CA ASP A 172 5.90 -2.48 -20.56
C ASP A 172 4.53 -2.64 -19.86
N GLU A 173 4.31 -3.76 -19.18
CA GLU A 173 3.09 -3.98 -18.40
C GLU A 173 2.93 -2.99 -17.24
N LEU A 174 4.03 -2.56 -16.62
CA LEU A 174 4.02 -1.55 -15.56
C LEU A 174 3.71 -0.14 -16.10
N ALA A 175 4.18 0.16 -17.31
CA ALA A 175 3.91 1.44 -17.98
C ALA A 175 2.43 1.59 -18.35
N GLU A 176 1.79 0.49 -18.74
CA GLU A 176 0.37 0.44 -19.11
C GLU A 176 -0.56 -0.01 -17.95
N HIS A 177 0.01 -0.21 -16.75
CA HIS A 177 -0.73 -0.73 -15.59
C HIS A 177 -1.91 0.17 -15.23
N GLN A 178 -3.06 -0.46 -15.00
CA GLN A 178 -4.25 0.16 -14.43
C GLN A 178 -4.65 -0.63 -13.19
N ALA A 179 -4.91 0.07 -12.10
CA ALA A 179 -5.35 -0.55 -10.87
C ALA A 179 -6.87 -0.76 -10.90
N ASP A 180 -7.29 -2.02 -11.02
CA ASP A 180 -8.68 -2.44 -10.75
C ASP A 180 -8.96 -2.43 -9.24
N PHE A 181 -7.93 -2.72 -8.45
CA PHE A 181 -7.99 -2.85 -7.01
C PHE A 181 -6.90 -2.01 -6.32
N THR A 182 -7.25 -1.24 -5.29
CA THR A 182 -6.29 -0.48 -4.49
C THR A 182 -6.30 -0.86 -3.01
N VAL A 183 -5.10 -1.06 -2.48
CA VAL A 183 -4.83 -1.28 -1.06
C VAL A 183 -4.12 -0.06 -0.50
N ILE A 184 -4.58 0.46 0.63
CA ILE A 184 -3.90 1.53 1.37
C ILE A 184 -3.52 0.98 2.75
N ALA A 185 -2.22 0.80 3.00
CA ALA A 185 -1.69 0.26 4.24
C ALA A 185 -0.91 1.34 5.02
N VAL A 186 -1.53 1.83 6.09
CA VAL A 186 -1.00 2.90 6.94
C VAL A 186 -1.05 2.46 8.41
N PRO A 187 -0.31 1.41 8.81
CA PRO A 187 -0.35 0.88 10.17
C PRO A 187 0.00 1.88 11.28
N GLY A 188 0.67 2.99 11.01
CA GLY A 188 0.91 4.05 11.98
C GLY A 188 -0.33 4.92 12.27
N PHE A 189 -1.39 4.80 11.45
CA PHE A 189 -2.69 5.36 11.75
C PHE A 189 -3.48 4.43 12.68
N GLN A 190 -4.03 5.02 13.74
CA GLN A 190 -4.89 4.34 14.71
C GLN A 190 -6.29 4.97 14.68
N GLY A 191 -7.30 4.14 14.60
CA GLY A 191 -8.69 4.56 14.76
C GLY A 191 -9.03 4.76 16.24
N ASP A 192 -10.13 5.46 16.49
CA ASP A 192 -10.70 5.64 17.81
C ASP A 192 -11.98 4.80 17.92
N PRO A 193 -12.04 3.77 18.80
CA PRO A 193 -13.21 2.92 18.93
C PRO A 193 -14.53 3.65 19.22
N GLU A 194 -14.46 4.71 20.04
CA GLU A 194 -15.64 5.47 20.45
C GLU A 194 -16.10 6.42 19.34
N GLU A 195 -15.17 7.14 18.71
CA GLU A 195 -15.51 8.10 17.65
C GLU A 195 -15.76 7.45 16.29
N ASP A 196 -15.03 6.37 15.97
CA ASP A 196 -15.10 5.70 14.67
C ASP A 196 -16.05 4.51 14.66
N GLY A 197 -16.65 4.13 15.80
CA GLY A 197 -17.59 3.00 15.88
C GLY A 197 -16.95 1.67 15.48
N ILE A 198 -15.66 1.53 15.76
CA ILE A 198 -14.86 0.32 15.50
C ILE A 198 -14.54 -0.37 16.83
N ARG A 199 -14.17 -1.65 16.76
CA ARG A 199 -13.89 -2.48 17.94
C ARG A 199 -12.58 -2.12 18.66
N SER A 200 -11.55 -1.72 17.91
CA SER A 200 -10.22 -1.43 18.45
C SER A 200 -9.49 -0.38 17.61
N GLU A 201 -8.32 0.06 18.08
CA GLU A 201 -7.46 1.03 17.36
C GLU A 201 -7.01 0.54 15.98
N GLY A 202 -6.95 -0.78 15.78
CA GLY A 202 -6.63 -1.42 14.51
C GLY A 202 -7.89 -1.84 13.77
N PHE A 203 -7.88 -1.67 12.45
CA PHE A 203 -9.02 -2.00 11.60
C PHE A 203 -8.58 -2.42 10.20
N VAL A 204 -9.38 -3.26 9.55
CA VAL A 204 -9.25 -3.60 8.14
C VAL A 204 -10.61 -3.41 7.51
N ILE A 205 -10.73 -2.44 6.62
CA ILE A 205 -12.02 -2.13 5.97
C ILE A 205 -11.92 -2.46 4.50
N SER A 206 -12.90 -3.17 3.97
CA SER A 206 -13.03 -3.45 2.54
C SER A 206 -14.39 -2.97 2.03
N GLY A 207 -14.43 -2.05 1.08
CA GLY A 207 -15.62 -1.76 0.27
C GLY A 207 -15.61 -2.54 -1.03
N TYR A 208 -16.74 -2.71 -1.72
CA TYR A 208 -16.79 -3.35 -3.05
C TYR A 208 -17.02 -2.33 -4.15
N THR A 209 -17.74 -1.24 -3.89
CA THR A 209 -17.95 -0.15 -4.84
C THR A 209 -17.30 1.17 -4.42
N SER A 210 -16.55 1.18 -3.31
CA SER A 210 -16.01 2.38 -2.69
C SER A 210 -14.90 3.02 -3.53
N LYS A 211 -15.36 3.69 -4.57
CA LYS A 211 -14.69 4.63 -5.45
C LYS A 211 -14.83 6.00 -4.79
N LEU A 212 -13.81 6.34 -4.01
CA LEU A 212 -13.38 7.67 -3.59
C LEU A 212 -14.27 8.84 -4.03
N ALA A 213 -14.68 9.66 -3.05
CA ALA A 213 -15.47 10.87 -3.25
C ALA A 213 -15.01 11.67 -4.49
N GLY A 214 -15.83 11.67 -5.55
CA GLY A 214 -15.57 12.36 -6.82
C GLY A 214 -15.21 11.47 -8.02
N THR A 215 -15.03 10.16 -7.82
CA THR A 215 -14.80 9.19 -8.92
C THR A 215 -16.08 8.48 -9.39
N GLU A 216 -17.24 8.92 -8.89
CA GLU A 216 -18.55 8.26 -9.03
C GLU A 216 -19.57 8.99 -9.93
N ARG A 217 -19.18 10.01 -10.70
CA ARG A 217 -20.09 10.55 -11.74
C ARG A 217 -20.24 9.55 -12.90
N GLY A 218 -21.18 8.61 -12.77
CA GLY A 218 -21.70 7.80 -13.90
C GLY A 218 -21.62 6.28 -13.80
N ILE A 219 -21.31 5.70 -12.64
CA ILE A 219 -21.22 4.23 -12.48
C ILE A 219 -22.58 3.68 -12.05
N THR A 220 -23.22 2.91 -12.94
CA THR A 220 -24.57 2.35 -12.75
C THR A 220 -24.58 0.85 -12.46
N THR A 221 -23.43 0.18 -12.55
CA THR A 221 -23.25 -1.26 -12.27
C THR A 221 -22.14 -1.48 -11.25
N PRO A 222 -22.33 -2.40 -10.28
CA PRO A 222 -21.30 -2.72 -9.30
C PRO A 222 -20.07 -3.23 -10.03
N GLN A 223 -18.95 -2.56 -9.80
CA GLN A 223 -17.63 -3.04 -10.22
C GLN A 223 -16.86 -3.41 -8.97
N VAL A 224 -16.13 -4.52 -9.02
CA VAL A 224 -15.29 -4.97 -7.91
C VAL A 224 -14.16 -3.95 -7.74
N THR A 225 -14.35 -3.00 -6.85
CA THR A 225 -13.36 -2.01 -6.43
C THR A 225 -13.20 -2.16 -4.93
N PHE A 226 -12.25 -2.99 -4.55
CA PHE A 226 -11.86 -3.04 -3.16
C PHE A 226 -10.99 -1.81 -2.83
N SER A 227 -11.30 -1.11 -1.75
CA SER A 227 -10.39 -0.13 -1.14
C SER A 227 -10.07 -0.66 0.25
N ALA A 228 -9.01 -1.46 0.36
CA ALA A 228 -8.64 -2.05 1.64
C ALA A 228 -7.78 -1.06 2.45
N CYS A 229 -8.36 -0.41 3.46
CA CYS A 229 -7.58 0.37 4.43
C CYS A 229 -7.07 -0.58 5.52
N PHE A 230 -5.75 -0.76 5.62
CA PHE A 230 -5.11 -1.57 6.65
C PHE A 230 -4.55 -0.67 7.76
N GLY A 231 -5.22 -0.67 8.91
CA GLY A 231 -4.68 -0.27 10.20
C GLY A 231 -4.18 -1.50 10.96
N GLN A 232 -2.86 -1.56 11.19
CA GLN A 232 -2.12 -2.54 12.02
C GLN A 232 -2.30 -4.06 11.74
N CYS A 233 -3.16 -4.50 10.81
CA CYS A 233 -3.49 -5.92 10.69
C CYS A 233 -3.29 -6.45 9.27
N PHE A 234 -2.20 -7.20 9.01
CA PHE A 234 -1.99 -8.31 8.03
C PHE A 234 -0.51 -8.35 7.57
N PHE A 235 0.21 -9.46 7.39
CA PHE A 235 -0.05 -10.90 7.17
C PHE A 235 0.94 -11.76 7.98
N SER A 236 0.52 -12.91 8.53
CA SER A 236 1.40 -13.86 9.24
C SER A 236 1.67 -15.10 8.38
N PRO A 237 2.93 -15.53 8.18
CA PRO A 237 3.23 -16.88 7.74
C PRO A 237 2.84 -17.85 8.86
N ARG A 238 2.07 -18.90 8.53
CA ARG A 238 1.77 -20.01 9.43
C ARG A 238 3.07 -20.51 10.07
N ASN A 239 3.20 -20.38 11.39
CA ASN A 239 4.09 -21.27 12.14
C ASN A 239 3.50 -22.68 12.04
N ARG A 240 4.17 -23.57 11.30
CA ARG A 240 4.03 -25.01 11.51
C ARG A 240 4.65 -25.30 12.87
N THR A 241 3.82 -25.36 13.91
CA THR A 241 4.18 -26.04 15.14
C THR A 241 4.30 -27.53 14.80
N GLY A 242 5.54 -27.99 14.62
CA GLY A 242 5.87 -29.40 14.70
C GLY A 242 5.81 -29.84 16.16
N SER A 243 4.70 -30.45 16.56
CA SER A 243 4.77 -31.68 17.36
C SER A 243 5.11 -32.79 16.36
N THR A 244 6.13 -33.62 16.55
CA THR A 244 6.33 -34.55 17.66
C THR A 244 7.75 -35.09 17.57
N GLN A 245 8.25 -35.60 18.71
CA GLN A 245 9.27 -36.64 18.92
C GLN A 245 10.04 -37.18 17.70
#